data_AF-A0A165LDE4-F1
#
_entry.id   AF-A0A165LDE4-F1
#
_cell.length_a   1.000
_cell.length_b   1.000
_cell.length_c   1.000
_cell.angle_alpha   90.00
_cell.angle_beta   90.00
_cell.angle_gamma   90.00
#
_symmetry.space_group_name_H-M   'P 1'
#
loop_
_entity.id
_entity.type
_entity.pdbx_description
1 polymer ?
#
loop_
_entity_poly.entity_id
_entity_poly.type
_entity_poly.pdbx_seq_one_letter_code
_entity_poly.pdbx_strand_id
1 'polypeptide(L)'
;AQDTLESVKAAFESAGIVGDVIPTFDPSVLLTVTFTNPDGSPLTFTAGTLLTPAQAARRPTFSISPADPSTTFLVAEVDPDAPTPQSPTSAQIRHFLGPNFSVVGSTLANTTAALSDYRGPSPPAGSDPHRFVV
;
A
#
# COMPACT_ATOMS: atom_id res chain seq x y z
N ALA A 1 -0.42 -3.01 -17.60
CA ALA A 1 -0.12 -1.58 -17.85
C ALA A 1 0.61 -1.04 -16.62
N GLN A 2 1.39 0.02 -16.74
CA GLN A 2 1.93 0.73 -15.58
C GLN A 2 0.89 1.76 -15.13
N ASP A 3 0.81 2.03 -13.83
CA ASP A 3 -0.09 3.05 -13.29
C ASP A 3 0.32 4.47 -13.71
N THR A 4 -0.65 5.37 -13.75
CA THR A 4 -0.48 6.82 -13.84
C THR A 4 -1.13 7.48 -12.63
N LEU A 5 -0.83 8.76 -12.36
CA LEU A 5 -1.50 9.50 -11.28
C LEU A 5 -3.03 9.50 -11.47
N GLU A 6 -3.49 9.61 -12.71
CA GLU A 6 -4.92 9.61 -13.07
C GLU A 6 -5.54 8.23 -12.84
N SER A 7 -4.87 7.13 -13.21
CA SER A 7 -5.40 5.78 -12.98
C SER A 7 -5.47 5.43 -11.50
N VAL A 8 -4.47 5.83 -10.72
CA VAL A 8 -4.45 5.61 -9.26
C VAL A 8 -5.50 6.45 -8.57
N LYS A 9 -5.66 7.72 -8.96
CA LYS A 9 -6.73 8.59 -8.44
C LYS A 9 -8.11 7.97 -8.70
N ALA A 10 -8.38 7.53 -9.93
CA ALA A 10 -9.63 6.87 -10.27
C ALA A 10 -9.82 5.54 -9.51
N ALA A 11 -8.76 4.77 -9.27
CA ALA A 11 -8.82 3.55 -8.48
C ALA A 11 -9.18 3.83 -7.00
N PHE A 12 -8.58 4.86 -6.40
CA PHE A 12 -8.88 5.27 -5.02
C PHE A 12 -10.33 5.76 -4.88
N GLU A 13 -10.83 6.53 -5.85
CA GLU A 13 -12.23 6.99 -5.88
C GLU A 13 -13.20 5.81 -6.08
N SER A 14 -12.95 4.95 -7.07
CA SER A 14 -13.80 3.80 -7.40
C SER A 14 -13.88 2.78 -6.26
N ALA A 15 -12.76 2.54 -5.56
CA ALA A 15 -12.69 1.63 -4.43
C ALA A 15 -13.17 2.23 -3.11
N GLY A 16 -13.66 3.48 -3.09
CA GLY A 16 -14.15 4.15 -1.88
C GLY A 16 -13.06 4.54 -0.87
N ILE A 17 -11.79 4.53 -1.27
CA ILE A 17 -10.68 4.91 -0.36
C ILE A 17 -10.80 6.39 0.03
N VAL A 18 -11.20 7.21 -0.94
CA VAL A 18 -11.65 8.58 -0.67
C VAL A 18 -13.00 8.52 0.03
N GLY A 19 -13.07 8.98 1.26
CA GLY A 19 -14.22 8.83 2.15
C GLY A 19 -13.96 7.85 3.29
N ASP A 20 -13.54 6.62 2.96
CA ASP A 20 -13.34 5.58 3.99
C ASP A 20 -12.00 5.73 4.75
N VAL A 21 -10.94 6.15 4.06
CA VAL A 21 -9.58 6.23 4.63
C VAL A 21 -9.07 7.66 4.68
N ILE A 22 -9.23 8.40 3.57
CA ILE A 22 -8.77 9.78 3.43
C ILE A 22 -9.89 10.67 2.89
N PRO A 23 -9.98 11.95 3.28
CA PRO A 23 -11.09 12.81 2.86
C PRO A 23 -11.00 13.26 1.40
N THR A 24 -9.79 13.40 0.87
CA THR A 24 -9.50 13.85 -0.50
C THR A 24 -8.23 13.21 -0.99
N PHE A 25 -8.09 13.02 -2.30
CA PHE A 25 -6.88 12.47 -2.89
C PHE A 25 -6.53 13.17 -4.21
N ASP A 26 -5.38 13.84 -4.21
CA ASP A 26 -4.82 14.49 -5.40
C ASP A 26 -3.33 14.14 -5.49
N PRO A 27 -2.99 12.95 -6.04
CA PRO A 27 -1.64 12.44 -6.01
C PRO A 27 -0.71 13.24 -6.93
N SER A 28 0.44 13.66 -6.41
CA SER A 28 1.48 14.37 -7.18
C SER A 28 2.72 13.53 -7.48
N VAL A 29 2.82 12.36 -6.84
CA VAL A 29 3.93 11.41 -6.98
C VAL A 29 3.33 10.02 -7.10
N LEU A 30 3.79 9.26 -8.09
CA LEU A 30 3.37 7.87 -8.27
C LEU A 30 4.21 6.98 -7.35
N LEU A 31 3.54 6.20 -6.49
CA LEU A 31 4.16 5.16 -5.67
C LEU A 31 4.00 3.81 -6.36
N THR A 32 5.11 3.15 -6.66
CA THR A 32 5.13 1.75 -7.12
C THR A 32 5.44 0.84 -5.94
N VAL A 33 4.51 -0.07 -5.66
CA VAL A 33 4.66 -1.12 -4.64
C VAL A 33 5.08 -2.42 -5.35
N THR A 34 6.16 -3.04 -4.89
CA THR A 34 6.63 -4.32 -5.45
C THR A 34 6.73 -5.36 -4.35
N PHE A 35 5.93 -6.43 -4.49
CA PHE A 35 6.09 -7.62 -3.66
C PHE A 35 7.11 -8.57 -4.29
N THR A 36 7.48 -9.62 -3.57
CA THR A 36 8.37 -10.67 -4.08
C THR A 36 7.61 -11.99 -4.12
N ASN A 37 7.55 -12.60 -5.30
CA ASN A 37 6.99 -13.94 -5.47
C ASN A 37 7.81 -14.98 -4.69
N PRO A 38 7.25 -16.17 -4.41
CA PRO A 38 7.97 -17.25 -3.73
C PRO A 38 9.27 -17.69 -4.43
N ASP A 39 9.36 -17.51 -5.75
CA ASP A 39 10.55 -17.81 -6.57
C ASP A 39 11.62 -16.71 -6.54
N GLY A 40 11.37 -15.61 -5.81
CA GLY A 40 12.26 -14.46 -5.71
C GLY A 40 12.08 -13.40 -6.80
N SER A 41 11.20 -13.63 -7.78
CA SER A 41 10.91 -12.64 -8.83
C SER A 41 10.07 -11.47 -8.29
N PRO A 42 10.24 -10.25 -8.83
CA PRO A 42 9.41 -9.12 -8.45
C PRO A 42 7.97 -9.33 -8.94
N LEU A 43 7.00 -9.14 -8.04
CA LEU A 43 5.59 -9.07 -8.36
C LEU A 43 5.20 -7.60 -8.48
N THR A 44 5.00 -7.17 -9.73
CA THR A 44 4.46 -5.85 -10.05
C THR A 44 2.99 -5.98 -10.41
N PHE A 45 2.19 -5.00 -9.99
CA PHE A 45 0.74 -4.97 -10.15
C PHE A 45 0.30 -3.50 -10.22
N THR A 46 -0.95 -3.27 -10.63
CA THR A 46 -1.56 -1.93 -10.62
C THR A 46 -2.50 -1.76 -9.44
N ALA A 47 -2.80 -0.52 -9.07
CA ALA A 47 -3.79 -0.21 -8.04
C ALA A 47 -5.12 -0.97 -8.26
N GLY A 48 -5.67 -1.53 -7.18
CA GLY A 48 -6.89 -2.34 -7.22
C GLY A 48 -6.71 -3.80 -7.66
N THR A 49 -5.49 -4.26 -7.95
CA THR A 49 -5.24 -5.66 -8.28
C THR A 49 -5.46 -6.56 -7.06
N LEU A 50 -6.23 -7.65 -7.23
CA LEU A 50 -6.39 -8.68 -6.21
C LEU A 50 -5.12 -9.51 -6.05
N LEU A 51 -4.55 -9.52 -4.85
CA LEU A 51 -3.40 -10.35 -4.48
C LEU A 51 -3.80 -11.43 -3.47
N THR A 52 -3.13 -12.58 -3.53
CA THR A 52 -3.27 -13.62 -2.51
C THR A 52 -2.49 -13.24 -1.24
N PRO A 53 -2.90 -13.70 -0.04
CA PRO A 53 -2.13 -13.47 1.18
C PRO A 53 -0.68 -13.97 1.08
N ALA A 54 -0.41 -15.03 0.31
CA ALA A 54 0.93 -15.54 0.09
C ALA A 54 1.81 -14.58 -0.73
N GLN A 55 1.25 -13.93 -1.75
CA GLN A 55 1.96 -12.92 -2.55
C GLN A 55 2.31 -11.68 -1.73
N ALA A 56 1.43 -11.28 -0.80
CA ALA A 56 1.63 -10.16 0.11
C ALA A 56 2.16 -10.59 1.49
N ALA A 57 2.77 -11.78 1.62
CA ALA A 57 3.21 -12.27 2.94
C ALA A 57 4.41 -11.49 3.50
N ARG A 58 5.23 -10.91 2.63
CA ARG A 58 6.45 -10.17 2.99
C ARG A 58 6.28 -8.69 2.68
N ARG A 59 6.98 -7.86 3.46
CA ARG A 59 6.99 -6.40 3.27
C ARG A 59 7.40 -6.07 1.83
N PRO A 60 6.64 -5.22 1.11
CA PRO A 60 7.02 -4.83 -0.23
C PRO A 60 8.20 -3.84 -0.20
N THR A 61 8.78 -3.62 -1.37
CA THR A 61 9.64 -2.46 -1.63
C THR A 61 8.83 -1.36 -2.30
N PHE A 62 9.29 -0.13 -2.13
CA PHE A 62 8.62 1.07 -2.60
C PHE A 62 9.53 1.85 -3.53
N SER A 63 9.00 2.35 -4.63
CA SER A 63 9.68 3.28 -5.52
C SER A 63 8.75 4.43 -5.90
N ILE A 64 9.31 5.60 -6.19
CA ILE A 64 8.52 6.79 -6.53
C ILE A 64 8.94 7.41 -7.87
N SER A 65 7.99 8.09 -8.50
CA SER A 65 8.24 8.92 -9.68
C SER A 65 7.31 10.15 -9.70
N PRO A 66 7.84 11.37 -9.91
CA PRO A 66 9.26 11.72 -10.00
C PRO A 66 9.97 11.56 -8.64
N ALA A 67 11.26 11.24 -8.69
CA ALA A 67 12.10 11.06 -7.51
C ALA A 67 12.83 12.37 -7.15
N ASP A 68 12.68 12.83 -5.91
CA ASP A 68 13.41 13.97 -5.35
C ASP A 68 14.27 13.52 -4.14
N PRO A 69 15.60 13.45 -4.28
CA PRO A 69 16.52 13.06 -3.22
C PRO A 69 16.47 13.92 -1.96
N SER A 70 15.91 15.15 -2.02
CA SER A 70 15.81 16.06 -0.89
C SER A 70 14.55 15.83 -0.03
N THR A 71 13.60 15.04 -0.53
CA THR A 71 12.33 14.78 0.16
C THR A 71 12.43 13.52 1.03
N THR A 72 11.78 13.58 2.20
CA THR A 72 11.61 12.44 3.10
C THR A 72 10.14 12.09 3.21
N PHE A 73 9.83 10.79 3.26
CA PHE A 73 8.48 10.26 3.28
C PHE A 73 8.19 9.47 4.55
N LEU A 74 6.90 9.40 4.89
CA LEU A 74 6.33 8.38 5.75
C LEU A 74 5.50 7.45 4.85
N VAL A 75 5.66 6.15 5.03
CA VAL A 75 4.86 5.14 4.33
C VAL A 75 4.00 4.42 5.36
N ALA A 76 2.70 4.37 5.11
CA ALA A 76 1.73 3.65 5.92
C ALA A 76 1.00 2.63 5.06
N GLU A 77 0.55 1.53 5.67
CA GLU A 77 -0.37 0.60 5.04
C GLU A 77 -1.55 0.36 5.98
N VAL A 78 -2.77 0.49 5.47
CA VAL A 78 -4.00 0.48 6.26
C VAL A 78 -5.06 -0.42 5.61
N ASP A 79 -5.70 -1.25 6.43
CA ASP A 79 -6.87 -2.07 6.08
C ASP A 79 -8.14 -1.43 6.67
N PRO A 80 -9.03 -0.83 5.85
CA PRO A 80 -10.28 -0.24 6.30
C PRO A 80 -11.39 -1.26 6.51
N ASP A 81 -11.17 -2.53 6.17
CA ASP A 81 -12.23 -3.53 6.00
C ASP A 81 -12.28 -4.54 7.14
N ALA A 82 -11.46 -4.44 8.18
CA ALA A 82 -11.48 -5.42 9.26
C ALA A 82 -12.72 -5.31 10.17
N PRO A 83 -13.33 -6.44 10.61
CA PRO A 83 -13.00 -7.82 10.27
C PRO A 83 -13.49 -8.25 8.88
N THR A 84 -14.56 -7.65 8.34
CA THR A 84 -15.01 -7.85 6.95
C THR A 84 -15.49 -6.53 6.34
N PRO A 85 -15.38 -6.34 5.01
CA PRO A 85 -15.79 -5.08 4.35
C PRO A 85 -17.25 -4.69 4.62
N GLN A 86 -18.13 -5.68 4.81
CA GLN A 86 -19.56 -5.46 5.07
C GLN A 86 -19.86 -5.01 6.50
N SER A 87 -18.98 -5.29 7.45
CA SER A 87 -19.15 -4.96 8.86
C SER A 87 -17.79 -4.60 9.49
N PRO A 88 -17.18 -3.48 9.09
CA PRO A 88 -15.80 -3.16 9.43
C PRO A 88 -15.70 -2.53 10.85
N THR A 89 -16.09 -3.30 11.87
CA THR A 89 -16.12 -2.83 13.27
C THR A 89 -14.73 -2.62 13.88
N SER A 90 -13.70 -3.16 13.25
CA SER A 90 -12.29 -2.98 13.61
C SER A 90 -11.52 -2.30 12.49
N ALA A 91 -12.18 -1.44 11.70
CA ALA A 91 -11.59 -0.75 10.56
C ALA A 91 -10.28 -0.01 10.88
N GLN A 92 -9.54 0.32 9.83
CA GLN A 92 -8.31 1.12 9.87
C GLN A 92 -7.17 0.41 10.60
N ILE A 93 -7.04 -0.91 10.40
CA ILE A 93 -5.92 -1.68 10.94
C ILE A 93 -4.66 -1.23 10.25
N ARG A 94 -3.71 -0.75 11.04
CA ARG A 94 -2.39 -0.35 10.55
C ARG A 94 -1.49 -1.57 10.38
N HIS A 95 -1.25 -1.95 9.13
CA HIS A 95 -0.39 -3.07 8.76
C HIS A 95 1.08 -2.69 8.67
N PHE A 96 1.38 -1.42 8.37
CA PHE A 96 2.74 -0.90 8.35
C PHE A 96 2.76 0.59 8.69
N LEU A 97 3.81 1.05 9.36
CA LEU A 97 4.11 2.47 9.54
C LEU A 97 5.61 2.67 9.65
N GLY A 98 6.24 3.07 8.56
CA GLY A 98 7.66 3.39 8.52
C GLY A 98 7.86 4.90 8.33
N PRO A 99 8.46 5.60 9.31
CA PRO A 99 8.87 6.99 9.14
C PRO A 99 10.22 7.06 8.43
N ASN A 100 10.61 8.26 8.00
CA ASN A 100 11.97 8.58 7.53
C ASN A 100 12.46 7.74 6.33
N PHE A 101 11.58 7.54 5.35
CA PHE A 101 12.01 7.01 4.05
C PHE A 101 12.70 8.10 3.23
N SER A 102 13.96 7.87 2.89
CA SER A 102 14.73 8.72 1.98
C SER A 102 14.75 8.13 0.58
N VAL A 103 14.85 8.99 -0.43
CA VAL A 103 14.92 8.58 -1.84
C VAL A 103 16.35 8.22 -2.23
N VAL A 104 16.56 6.98 -2.69
CA VAL A 104 17.84 6.45 -3.19
C VAL A 104 17.64 5.98 -4.63
N GLY A 105 18.05 6.81 -5.60
CA GLY A 105 17.65 6.63 -6.98
C GLY A 105 16.15 6.90 -7.13
N SER A 106 15.37 5.89 -7.50
CA SER A 106 13.90 5.92 -7.46
C SER A 106 13.31 5.15 -6.28
N THR A 107 14.13 4.43 -5.51
CA THR A 107 13.67 3.55 -4.43
C THR A 107 13.57 4.32 -3.12
N LEU A 108 12.56 4.00 -2.30
CA LEU A 108 12.48 4.50 -0.93
C LEU A 108 13.23 3.55 0.02
N ALA A 109 14.22 4.07 0.71
CA ALA A 109 14.96 3.35 1.75
C ALA A 109 14.60 3.91 3.12
N ASN A 110 14.16 3.06 4.04
CA ASN A 110 13.92 3.48 5.41
C ASN A 110 15.25 3.71 6.14
N THR A 111 15.41 4.88 6.76
CA THR A 111 16.62 5.23 7.51
C THR A 111 16.50 4.93 9.02
N THR A 112 15.31 4.52 9.48
CA THR A 112 15.01 4.23 10.89
C THR A 112 14.17 2.96 11.05
N ALA A 113 13.98 2.49 12.29
CA ALA A 113 13.05 1.38 12.55
C ALA A 113 11.59 1.81 12.27
N ALA A 114 10.76 0.86 11.83
CA ALA A 114 9.33 1.12 11.67
C ALA A 114 8.66 1.33 13.03
N LEU A 115 7.69 2.25 13.10
CA LEU A 115 6.83 2.42 14.28
C LEU A 115 5.81 1.27 14.38
N SER A 116 5.44 0.68 13.24
CA SER A 116 4.68 -0.56 13.18
C SER A 116 5.30 -1.42 12.09
N ASP A 117 5.92 -2.53 12.50
CA ASP A 117 6.49 -3.48 11.55
C ASP A 117 5.40 -4.10 10.69
N TYR A 118 5.78 -4.39 9.44
CA TYR A 118 4.88 -4.98 8.45
C TYR A 118 4.24 -6.26 8.97
N ARG A 119 2.92 -6.31 8.90
CA ARG A 119 2.12 -7.52 9.09
C ARG A 119 1.36 -7.77 7.80
N GLY A 120 1.55 -8.94 7.19
CA GLY A 120 0.85 -9.28 5.96
C GLY A 120 -0.65 -9.47 6.15
N PRO A 121 -1.42 -9.56 5.04
CA PRO A 121 -2.86 -9.79 5.09
C PRO A 121 -3.24 -11.06 5.84
N SER A 122 -4.23 -10.95 6.72
CA SER A 122 -4.83 -12.11 7.41
C SER A 122 -6.35 -11.94 7.58
N PRO A 123 -7.11 -11.71 6.49
CA PRO A 123 -8.56 -11.59 6.59
C PRO A 123 -9.18 -12.90 7.13
N PRO A 124 -10.28 -12.84 7.89
CA PRO A 124 -10.96 -14.03 8.39
C PRO A 124 -11.38 -14.99 7.26
N ALA A 125 -11.39 -16.29 7.55
CA ALA A 125 -11.86 -17.28 6.59
C ALA A 125 -13.33 -17.00 6.20
N GLY A 126 -13.61 -16.93 4.90
CA GLY A 126 -14.93 -16.58 4.38
C GLY A 126 -15.23 -15.07 4.32
N SER A 127 -14.30 -14.21 4.73
CA SER A 127 -14.37 -12.78 4.43
C SER A 127 -14.18 -12.55 2.93
N ASP A 128 -14.84 -11.51 2.41
CA ASP A 128 -14.53 -10.98 1.09
C ASP A 128 -13.12 -10.35 1.07
N PRO A 129 -12.52 -10.07 -0.10
CA PRO A 129 -11.23 -9.40 -0.16
C PRO A 129 -11.22 -8.05 0.56
N HIS A 130 -10.19 -7.82 1.38
CA HIS A 130 -9.94 -6.53 2.02
C HIS A 130 -9.10 -5.63 1.12
N ARG A 131 -9.26 -4.32 1.28
CA ARG A 131 -8.45 -3.27 0.66
C ARG A 131 -7.22 -3.03 1.54
N PHE A 132 -6.02 -3.16 0.97
CA PHE A 132 -4.77 -2.79 1.63
C PHE A 132 -4.24 -1.54 0.96
N VAL A 133 -4.40 -0.40 1.63
CA VAL A 133 -4.12 0.92 1.07
C VAL A 133 -2.75 1.38 1.54
N VAL A 134 -1.88 1.74 0.60
CA VAL A 134 -0.57 2.36 0.84
C VAL A 134 -0.58 3.79 0.34
#